data_AF-A0A1D6IVB6-F1
#
_entry.id   AF-A0A1D6IVB6-F1
#
_cell.length_a   1.000
_cell.length_b   1.000
_cell.length_c   1.000
_cell.angle_alpha   90.00
_cell.angle_beta   90.00
_cell.angle_gamma   90.00
#
_symmetry.space_group_name_H-M   'P 1'
#
loop_
_entity.id
_entity.type
_entity.pdbx_description
1 polymer ?
#
loop_
_entity_poly.entity_id
_entity_poly.type
_entity_poly.pdbx_seq_one_letter_code
_entity_poly.pdbx_strand_id
1 'polypeptide(L)'
;MLLNLDVFVQLMGDVFPELKDNEKKIKCIIRDEEESFENTLAKGYEKFKKAADAVKDNGGTILSGQDAFILWDTYGYPIDLTEVMAIDYGLTVDKKGFNASMEEARQKARNARNKSGGNSIAMDANATAQLRKLGLASTDDSPKFLWPKEHESVVKAIYTGSEYITTATGDGDFGLVLESTSFYAEQGGQIFDTGSIEGSFGTFNVNNVQVFAGYVLHIGSFTKGSKVLSLGDSVICKVDYNRRTLIAPNHTCTHMLNFALREVLGDHVDQKGSIVLPEKLRFDFSHGKPVQPEDLRKIEFIVNQQIKDELGVYALEIKLEDAKRINGLRAVFGEIYPDPVRVVSVGRKVEDLLADPDSKEWLSISTELCGGTHITNTRDAKAFALLSEEGIAKGVRRITAVTAGCATQAMELASSIDSDINKASQLEGALLEKKIASIKSGLDAAAIPAARKADLRGKVSKLEDELRKAKKKMGEQNIQKAVKSAMDAAEAALSGNKPFCVTHVDVGLDTTAVREAVIKVMDQKGLPIMLFSTDEASNKAVIYAGVPPNAPSGFKVLDWLTPSIAPLKGRGGGGKNGVAQGQGSDASQLKEAMALANSIASMKLC
;
A
#
# COMPACT_ATOMS: atom_id res chain seq x y z
N MET A 1 7.62 32.54 -7.09
CA MET A 1 6.69 32.59 -8.25
C MET A 1 5.40 33.36 -7.94
N LEU A 2 4.92 33.39 -6.69
CA LEU A 2 3.65 34.03 -6.31
C LEU A 2 3.52 35.51 -6.71
N LEU A 3 4.58 36.32 -6.60
CA LEU A 3 4.58 37.73 -7.02
C LEU A 3 4.33 37.92 -8.53
N ASN A 4 4.76 36.97 -9.36
CA ASN A 4 4.56 37.03 -10.80
C ASN A 4 3.13 36.59 -11.20
N LEU A 5 2.49 35.73 -10.39
CA LEU A 5 1.11 35.34 -10.62
C LEU A 5 0.17 36.54 -10.42
N ASP A 6 0.41 37.38 -9.42
CA ASP A 6 -0.41 38.57 -9.15
C ASP A 6 -0.42 39.53 -10.35
N VAL A 7 0.77 39.76 -10.93
CA VAL A 7 0.93 40.57 -12.13
C VAL A 7 0.26 39.90 -13.34
N PHE A 8 0.35 38.58 -13.47
CA PHE A 8 -0.25 37.83 -14.57
C PHE A 8 -1.79 37.84 -14.52
N VAL A 9 -2.38 37.66 -13.34
CA VAL A 9 -3.84 37.72 -13.14
C VAL A 9 -4.36 39.13 -13.40
N GLN A 10 -3.60 40.17 -13.04
CA GLN A 10 -3.93 41.56 -13.38
C GLN A 10 -3.89 41.81 -14.89
N LEU A 11 -2.90 41.28 -15.62
CA LEU A 11 -2.75 41.51 -17.05
C LEU A 11 -3.75 40.71 -17.90
N MET A 12 -4.03 39.46 -17.52
CA MET A 12 -4.75 38.49 -18.36
C MET A 12 -6.13 38.15 -17.83
N GLY A 13 -6.48 38.53 -16.60
CA GLY A 13 -7.73 38.14 -15.95
C GLY A 13 -9.00 38.77 -16.54
N ASP A 14 -8.87 39.79 -17.40
CA ASP A 14 -10.01 40.33 -18.17
C ASP A 14 -10.33 39.47 -19.40
N VAL A 15 -9.31 38.81 -19.97
CA VAL A 15 -9.45 37.90 -21.12
C VAL A 15 -9.79 36.47 -20.68
N PHE A 16 -9.27 36.06 -19.51
CA PHE A 16 -9.50 34.75 -18.90
C PHE A 16 -10.08 34.92 -17.49
N PRO A 17 -11.41 35.10 -17.34
CA PRO A 17 -12.06 35.33 -16.05
C PRO A 17 -11.79 34.21 -15.03
N GLU A 18 -11.62 32.98 -15.50
CA GLU A 18 -11.31 31.78 -14.73
C GLU A 18 -10.03 31.92 -13.88
N LEU A 19 -9.07 32.76 -14.31
CA LEU A 19 -7.85 33.05 -13.55
C LEU A 19 -8.14 33.87 -12.29
N LYS A 20 -9.10 34.80 -12.35
CA LYS A 20 -9.55 35.58 -11.19
C LYS A 20 -10.37 34.70 -10.25
N ASP A 21 -11.28 33.91 -10.81
CA ASP A 21 -12.17 33.04 -10.02
C ASP A 21 -11.40 31.97 -9.23
N ASN A 22 -10.29 31.47 -9.80
CA ASN A 22 -9.46 30.43 -9.19
C ASN A 22 -8.16 30.94 -8.55
N GLU A 23 -7.94 32.26 -8.45
CA GLU A 23 -6.66 32.85 -8.03
C GLU A 23 -6.13 32.26 -6.71
N LYS A 24 -7.00 32.15 -5.69
CA LYS A 24 -6.63 31.58 -4.39
C LYS A 24 -6.20 30.12 -4.49
N LYS A 25 -6.88 29.34 -5.34
CA LYS A 25 -6.56 27.93 -5.58
C LYS A 25 -5.22 27.81 -6.31
N ILE A 26 -4.99 28.63 -7.33
CA ILE A 26 -3.72 28.66 -8.08
C ILE A 26 -2.57 29.04 -7.13
N LYS A 27 -2.73 30.07 -6.29
CA LYS A 27 -1.74 30.46 -5.27
C LYS A 27 -1.43 29.34 -4.29
N CYS A 28 -2.46 28.64 -3.80
CA CYS A 28 -2.26 27.51 -2.91
C CYS A 28 -1.46 26.39 -3.59
N ILE A 29 -1.81 26.05 -4.85
CA ILE A 29 -1.09 25.05 -5.63
C ILE A 29 0.37 25.46 -5.84
N ILE A 30 0.65 26.70 -6.24
CA ILE A 30 2.03 27.18 -6.42
C ILE A 30 2.81 27.14 -5.12
N ARG A 31 2.20 27.53 -3.99
CA ARG A 31 2.87 27.48 -2.69
C ARG A 31 3.17 26.04 -2.27
N ASP A 32 2.21 25.15 -2.41
CA ASP A 32 2.40 23.72 -2.11
C ASP A 32 3.44 23.11 -3.08
N GLU A 33 3.52 23.60 -4.33
CA GLU A 33 4.53 23.24 -5.32
C GLU A 33 5.93 23.70 -4.88
N GLU A 34 6.06 24.97 -4.48
CA GLU A 34 7.29 25.59 -3.98
C GLU A 34 7.78 24.87 -2.71
N GLU A 35 6.92 24.61 -1.72
CA GLU A 35 7.28 23.91 -0.48
C GLU A 35 7.73 22.46 -0.76
N SER A 36 7.04 21.76 -1.66
CA SER A 36 7.45 20.43 -2.08
C SER A 36 8.75 20.46 -2.88
N PHE A 37 8.98 21.48 -3.71
CA PHE A 37 10.23 21.65 -4.44
C PHE A 37 11.39 21.94 -3.48
N GLU A 38 11.21 22.81 -2.49
CA GLU A 38 12.20 23.08 -1.43
C GLU A 38 12.54 21.81 -0.62
N ASN A 39 11.54 21.00 -0.27
CA ASN A 39 11.77 19.72 0.41
C ASN A 39 12.53 18.71 -0.46
N THR A 40 12.20 18.65 -1.75
CA THR A 40 12.91 17.83 -2.73
C THR A 40 14.34 18.33 -2.91
N LEU A 41 14.54 19.66 -2.99
CA LEU A 41 15.85 20.30 -3.03
C LEU A 41 16.68 19.94 -1.80
N ALA A 42 16.15 20.08 -0.59
CA ALA A 42 16.88 19.74 0.63
C ALA A 42 17.37 18.27 0.64
N LYS A 43 16.52 17.33 0.21
CA LYS A 43 16.85 15.89 0.15
C LYS A 43 17.85 15.57 -0.95
N GLY A 44 17.67 16.13 -2.15
CA GLY A 44 18.59 15.90 -3.27
C GLY A 44 19.95 16.56 -3.03
N TYR A 45 20.00 17.71 -2.36
CA TYR A 45 21.25 18.32 -1.90
C TYR A 45 22.03 17.43 -0.94
N GLU A 46 21.36 16.83 0.06
CA GLU A 46 22.02 15.91 1.00
C GLU A 46 22.61 14.69 0.28
N LYS A 47 21.91 14.16 -0.73
CA LYS A 47 22.35 13.02 -1.54
C LYS A 47 23.49 13.38 -2.49
N PHE A 48 23.39 14.53 -3.15
CA PHE A 48 24.49 15.06 -3.95
C PHE A 48 25.74 15.24 -3.10
N LYS A 49 25.61 15.84 -1.91
CA LYS A 49 26.73 16.05 -1.00
C LYS A 49 27.41 14.73 -0.62
N LYS A 50 26.62 13.69 -0.28
CA LYS A 50 27.15 12.34 -0.01
C LYS A 50 27.91 11.75 -1.19
N ALA A 51 27.40 11.90 -2.41
CA ALA A 51 28.07 11.42 -3.62
C ALA A 51 29.34 12.21 -3.94
N ALA A 52 29.29 13.54 -3.79
CA ALA A 52 30.43 14.43 -3.99
C ALA A 52 31.56 14.19 -2.97
N ASP A 53 31.22 14.01 -1.69
CA ASP A 53 32.17 13.69 -0.62
C ASP A 53 32.83 12.33 -0.89
N ALA A 54 32.06 11.31 -1.30
CA ALA A 54 32.60 9.99 -1.66
C ALA A 54 33.56 10.05 -2.87
N VAL A 55 33.30 10.92 -3.85
CA VAL A 55 34.21 11.13 -5.00
C VAL A 55 35.51 11.79 -4.53
N LYS A 56 35.43 12.80 -3.65
CA LYS A 56 36.60 13.49 -3.10
C LYS A 56 37.45 12.60 -2.20
N ASP A 57 36.83 11.80 -1.34
CA ASP A 57 37.52 10.86 -0.45
C ASP A 57 38.33 9.82 -1.23
N ASN A 58 37.88 9.49 -2.45
CA ASN A 58 38.58 8.60 -3.37
C ASN A 58 39.54 9.32 -4.33
N GLY A 59 39.77 10.63 -4.15
CA GLY A 59 40.66 11.45 -4.99
C GLY A 59 40.14 11.72 -6.41
N GLY A 60 38.85 11.51 -6.67
CA GLY A 60 38.23 11.75 -7.97
C GLY A 60 37.75 13.19 -8.16
N THR A 61 37.55 13.58 -9.42
CA THR A 61 37.06 14.90 -9.82
C THR A 61 35.79 14.84 -10.69
N ILE A 62 35.25 13.64 -10.90
CA ILE A 62 34.11 13.38 -11.78
C ILE A 62 33.02 12.65 -10.99
N LEU A 63 31.83 13.26 -10.91
CA LEU A 63 30.61 12.63 -10.44
C LEU A 63 30.08 11.68 -11.52
N SER A 64 29.78 10.44 -11.14
CA SER A 64 29.36 9.43 -12.10
C SER A 64 28.00 9.77 -12.73
N GLY A 65 27.82 9.38 -13.99
CA GLY A 65 26.54 9.56 -14.68
C GLY A 65 25.39 8.80 -14.04
N GLN A 66 25.68 7.70 -13.34
CA GLN A 66 24.70 6.91 -12.59
C GLN A 66 24.20 7.65 -11.33
N ASP A 67 25.10 8.33 -10.60
CA ASP A 67 24.71 9.14 -9.44
C ASP A 67 23.89 10.37 -9.87
N ALA A 68 24.30 11.01 -10.97
CA ALA A 68 23.52 12.07 -11.60
C ALA A 68 22.14 11.57 -12.08
N PHE A 69 22.07 10.34 -12.60
CA PHE A 69 20.82 9.72 -13.03
C PHE A 69 19.90 9.43 -11.83
N ILE A 70 20.45 8.93 -10.72
CA ILE A 70 19.67 8.70 -9.49
C ILE A 70 19.11 10.01 -8.95
N LEU A 71 19.91 11.08 -8.93
CA LEU A 71 19.44 12.42 -8.53
C LEU A 71 18.26 12.88 -9.41
N TRP A 72 18.32 12.65 -10.72
CA TRP A 72 17.26 13.00 -11.64
C TRP A 72 16.01 12.10 -11.52
N ASP A 73 16.17 10.78 -11.64
CA ASP A 73 15.10 9.79 -11.72
C ASP A 73 14.37 9.61 -10.37
N THR A 74 15.14 9.50 -9.28
CA THR A 74 14.58 9.21 -7.96
C THR A 74 14.24 10.47 -7.17
N TYR A 75 15.03 11.54 -7.32
CA TYR A 75 14.89 12.76 -6.53
C TYR A 75 14.46 13.98 -7.34
N GLY A 76 14.19 13.84 -8.64
CA GLY A 76 13.65 14.91 -9.48
C GLY A 76 14.62 16.07 -9.73
N TYR A 77 15.92 15.89 -9.52
CA TYR A 77 16.93 16.93 -9.70
C TYR A 77 17.31 17.10 -11.18
N PRO A 78 17.13 18.29 -11.77
CA PRO A 78 17.64 18.54 -13.11
C PRO A 78 19.15 18.35 -13.18
N ILE A 79 19.64 17.79 -14.29
CA ILE A 79 21.08 17.62 -14.51
C ILE A 79 21.80 18.97 -14.45
N ASP A 80 21.19 20.03 -14.99
CA ASP A 80 21.76 21.39 -14.99
C ASP A 80 22.05 21.88 -13.55
N LEU A 81 21.17 21.58 -12.59
CA LEU A 81 21.37 21.94 -11.20
C LEU A 81 22.49 21.10 -10.55
N THR A 82 22.58 19.82 -10.93
CA THR A 82 23.66 18.91 -10.50
C THR A 82 25.02 19.39 -11.01
N GLU A 83 25.07 19.94 -12.23
CA GLU A 83 26.29 20.51 -12.81
C GLU A 83 26.73 21.78 -12.08
N VAL A 84 25.81 22.70 -11.81
CA VAL A 84 26.10 23.92 -11.05
C VAL A 84 26.66 23.57 -9.67
N MET A 85 26.04 22.62 -8.97
CA MET A 85 26.52 22.18 -7.66
C MET A 85 27.86 21.43 -7.73
N ALA A 86 28.12 20.68 -8.80
CA ALA A 86 29.42 20.04 -9.02
C ALA A 86 30.53 21.08 -9.14
N ILE A 87 30.30 22.19 -9.84
CA ILE A 87 31.26 23.30 -9.96
C ILE A 87 31.61 23.88 -8.59
N ASP A 88 30.62 24.15 -7.74
CA ASP A 88 30.83 24.69 -6.39
C ASP A 88 31.67 23.74 -5.50
N TYR A 89 31.60 22.44 -5.80
CA TYR A 89 32.39 21.41 -5.13
C TYR A 89 33.72 21.10 -5.84
N GLY A 90 34.06 21.77 -6.94
CA GLY A 90 35.27 21.50 -7.72
C GLY A 90 35.24 20.16 -8.47
N LEU A 91 34.05 19.68 -8.82
CA LEU A 91 33.78 18.44 -9.54
C LEU A 91 33.16 18.73 -10.92
N THR A 92 33.17 17.72 -11.80
CA THR A 92 32.45 17.73 -13.08
C THR A 92 31.49 16.54 -13.15
N VAL A 93 30.45 16.60 -13.98
CA VAL A 93 29.45 15.53 -14.11
C VAL A 93 29.65 14.75 -15.42
N ASP A 94 29.68 13.42 -15.36
CA ASP A 94 29.71 12.57 -16.55
C ASP A 94 28.35 12.53 -17.27
N LYS A 95 28.18 13.45 -18.23
CA LYS A 95 26.97 13.53 -19.08
C LYS A 95 26.76 12.30 -19.96
N LYS A 96 27.84 11.64 -20.40
CA LYS A 96 27.72 10.48 -21.29
C LYS A 96 27.16 9.29 -20.53
N GLY A 97 27.66 9.05 -19.32
CA GLY A 97 27.11 8.06 -18.41
C GLY A 97 25.64 8.32 -18.06
N PHE A 98 25.27 9.57 -17.79
CA PHE A 98 23.88 9.94 -17.50
C PHE A 98 22.92 9.62 -18.65
N ASN A 99 23.28 9.99 -19.87
CA ASN A 99 22.46 9.71 -21.06
C ASN A 99 22.34 8.20 -21.33
N ALA A 100 23.38 7.41 -21.04
CA ALA A 100 23.33 5.96 -21.15
C ALA A 100 22.34 5.34 -20.15
N SER A 101 22.37 5.77 -18.88
CA SER A 101 21.42 5.33 -17.85
C SER A 101 19.98 5.71 -18.18
N MET A 102 19.77 6.87 -18.81
CA MET A 102 18.45 7.31 -19.28
C MET A 102 17.90 6.41 -20.40
N GLU A 103 18.74 5.98 -21.33
CA GLU A 103 18.34 5.09 -22.41
C GLU A 103 18.06 3.67 -21.89
N GLU A 104 18.85 3.17 -20.93
CA GLU A 104 18.60 1.88 -20.27
C GLU A 104 17.24 1.87 -19.53
N ALA A 105 16.92 2.95 -18.83
CA ALA A 105 15.62 3.11 -18.15
C ALA A 105 14.44 3.12 -19.14
N ARG A 106 14.59 3.82 -20.28
CA ARG A 106 13.59 3.81 -21.37
C ARG A 106 13.38 2.43 -21.96
N GLN A 107 14.44 1.66 -22.16
CA GLN A 107 14.36 0.30 -22.69
C GLN A 107 13.70 -0.66 -21.69
N LYS A 108 14.00 -0.56 -20.40
CA LYS A 108 13.32 -1.34 -19.35
C LYS A 108 11.82 -1.05 -19.29
N ALA A 109 11.41 0.21 -19.41
CA ALA A 109 10.00 0.59 -19.45
C ALA A 109 9.26 0.03 -20.68
N ARG A 110 9.92 0.00 -21.85
CA ARG A 110 9.38 -0.65 -23.06
C ARG A 110 9.24 -2.17 -22.91
N ASN A 111 10.25 -2.82 -22.35
CA ASN A 111 10.25 -4.28 -22.15
C ASN A 111 9.27 -4.73 -21.07
N ALA A 112 8.99 -3.89 -20.06
CA ALA A 112 7.95 -4.16 -19.05
C ALA A 112 6.53 -4.18 -19.66
N ARG A 113 6.28 -3.37 -20.69
CA ARG A 113 5.01 -3.39 -21.45
C ARG A 113 4.79 -4.71 -22.20
N ASN A 114 5.86 -5.33 -22.69
CA ASN A 114 5.81 -6.58 -23.47
C ASN A 114 5.72 -7.84 -22.59
N LYS A 115 5.98 -7.76 -21.28
CA LYS A 115 5.97 -8.92 -20.38
C LYS A 115 4.62 -9.20 -19.71
N SER A 116 3.61 -8.34 -19.89
CA SER A 116 2.30 -8.47 -19.23
C SER A 116 1.14 -8.81 -20.18
N GLY A 117 1.40 -9.11 -21.45
CA GLY A 117 0.41 -9.66 -22.39
C GLY A 117 1.05 -10.76 -23.23
N GLY A 118 0.30 -11.81 -23.56
CA GLY A 118 0.73 -12.81 -24.55
C GLY A 118 1.16 -12.16 -25.87
N ASN A 119 1.92 -12.88 -26.70
CA ASN A 119 2.47 -12.40 -27.98
C ASN A 119 1.55 -11.37 -28.66
N SER A 120 1.96 -10.10 -28.63
CA SER A 120 1.08 -8.99 -28.97
C SER A 120 1.00 -8.84 -30.48
N ILE A 121 0.10 -9.60 -31.11
CA ILE A 121 -0.36 -9.31 -32.47
C ILE A 121 -1.02 -7.92 -32.41
N ALA A 122 -0.40 -6.94 -33.06
CA ALA A 122 -0.90 -5.57 -33.12
C ALA A 122 -0.97 -5.12 -34.58
N MET A 123 -2.00 -4.35 -34.91
CA MET A 123 -2.15 -3.79 -36.25
C MET A 123 -1.55 -2.39 -36.28
N ASP A 124 -0.55 -2.18 -37.13
CA ASP A 124 -0.02 -0.86 -37.38
C ASP A 124 -0.94 -0.04 -38.33
N ALA A 125 -0.53 1.20 -38.61
CA ALA A 125 -1.27 2.09 -39.50
C ALA A 125 -1.37 1.53 -40.94
N ASN A 126 -0.41 0.72 -41.39
CA ASN A 126 -0.43 0.12 -42.71
C ASN A 126 -1.42 -1.05 -42.76
N ALA A 127 -1.42 -1.92 -41.75
CA ALA A 127 -2.34 -3.03 -41.61
C ALA A 127 -3.79 -2.54 -41.57
N THR A 128 -4.10 -1.48 -40.80
CA THR A 128 -5.44 -0.89 -40.77
C THR A 128 -5.81 -0.17 -42.07
N ALA A 129 -4.86 0.50 -42.73
CA ALA A 129 -5.09 1.12 -44.05
C ALA A 129 -5.37 0.08 -45.15
N GLN A 130 -4.77 -1.12 -45.09
CA GLN A 130 -5.06 -2.20 -46.01
C GLN A 130 -6.53 -2.67 -45.90
N LEU A 131 -7.08 -2.82 -44.69
CA LEU A 131 -8.50 -3.15 -44.52
C LEU A 131 -9.43 -2.09 -45.11
N ARG A 132 -9.11 -0.80 -44.92
CA ARG A 132 -9.85 0.30 -45.54
C ARG A 132 -9.78 0.26 -47.07
N LYS A 133 -8.61 -0.04 -47.63
CA LYS A 133 -8.43 -0.19 -49.10
C LYS A 133 -9.21 -1.38 -49.65
N LEU A 134 -9.36 -2.44 -48.88
CA LEU A 134 -10.21 -3.60 -49.20
C LEU A 134 -11.72 -3.27 -49.08
N GLY A 135 -12.09 -2.04 -48.69
CA GLY A 135 -13.48 -1.61 -48.54
C GLY A 135 -14.17 -2.17 -47.31
N LEU A 136 -13.41 -2.68 -46.32
CA LEU A 136 -14.00 -3.25 -45.11
C LEU A 136 -14.44 -2.15 -44.15
N ALA A 137 -15.71 -2.14 -43.79
CA ALA A 137 -16.27 -1.26 -42.76
C ALA A 137 -15.69 -1.58 -41.37
N SER A 138 -15.74 -0.61 -40.46
CA SER A 138 -15.40 -0.83 -39.04
C SER A 138 -16.27 -1.93 -38.42
N THR A 139 -15.74 -2.64 -37.43
CA THR A 139 -16.47 -3.73 -36.76
C THR A 139 -17.64 -3.16 -35.97
N ASP A 140 -18.84 -3.74 -36.13
CA ASP A 140 -19.99 -3.42 -35.27
C ASP A 140 -19.87 -4.16 -33.93
N ASP A 141 -19.50 -3.43 -32.89
CA ASP A 141 -19.35 -3.98 -31.55
C ASP A 141 -20.52 -3.64 -30.61
N SER A 142 -21.64 -3.09 -31.13
CA SER A 142 -22.85 -2.84 -30.35
C SER A 142 -23.44 -4.09 -29.65
N PRO A 143 -23.31 -5.33 -30.18
CA PRO A 143 -23.78 -6.54 -29.48
C PRO A 143 -23.09 -6.79 -28.14
N LYS A 144 -21.92 -6.18 -27.87
CA LYS A 144 -21.20 -6.34 -26.58
C LYS A 144 -22.02 -5.91 -25.36
N PHE A 145 -23.01 -5.03 -25.55
CA PHE A 145 -23.91 -4.57 -24.49
C PHE A 145 -25.09 -5.52 -24.23
N LEU A 146 -25.37 -6.46 -25.14
CA LEU A 146 -26.46 -7.43 -25.04
C LEU A 146 -25.98 -8.75 -24.43
N TRP A 147 -25.59 -8.74 -23.16
CA TRP A 147 -25.05 -9.92 -22.47
C TRP A 147 -26.04 -10.49 -21.42
N PRO A 148 -26.04 -11.81 -21.14
CA PRO A 148 -25.15 -12.85 -21.67
C PRO A 148 -25.77 -13.62 -22.85
N LYS A 149 -25.66 -13.11 -24.08
CA LYS A 149 -26.15 -13.79 -25.30
C LYS A 149 -24.99 -14.20 -26.20
N GLU A 150 -25.12 -15.38 -26.80
CA GLU A 150 -24.25 -15.76 -27.92
C GLU A 150 -24.59 -14.88 -29.13
N HIS A 151 -23.58 -14.59 -29.95
CA HIS A 151 -23.71 -13.68 -31.08
C HIS A 151 -23.16 -14.30 -32.36
N GLU A 152 -23.99 -14.38 -33.39
CA GLU A 152 -23.58 -14.86 -34.71
C GLU A 152 -22.92 -13.74 -35.52
N SER A 153 -21.84 -14.06 -36.21
CA SER A 153 -21.08 -13.11 -37.01
C SER A 153 -20.37 -13.81 -38.17
N VAL A 154 -19.61 -13.05 -38.95
CA VAL A 154 -18.86 -13.53 -40.12
C VAL A 154 -17.41 -13.06 -40.04
N VAL A 155 -16.46 -13.93 -40.37
CA VAL A 155 -15.04 -13.59 -40.44
C VAL A 155 -14.78 -12.72 -41.67
N LYS A 156 -14.26 -11.50 -41.45
CA LYS A 156 -13.98 -10.52 -42.50
C LYS A 156 -12.50 -10.34 -42.80
N ALA A 157 -11.62 -10.61 -41.85
CA ALA A 157 -10.18 -10.69 -42.10
C ALA A 157 -9.49 -11.63 -41.10
N ILE A 158 -8.41 -12.25 -41.55
CA ILE A 158 -7.53 -13.10 -40.76
C ILE A 158 -6.12 -12.52 -40.86
N TYR A 159 -5.49 -12.25 -39.72
CA TYR A 159 -4.20 -11.57 -39.61
C TYR A 159 -3.20 -12.42 -38.83
N THR A 160 -1.98 -12.59 -39.34
CA THR A 160 -0.92 -13.37 -38.67
C THR A 160 -0.08 -12.55 -37.70
N GLY A 161 -0.27 -11.23 -37.67
CA GLY A 161 0.66 -10.28 -37.04
C GLY A 161 1.63 -9.61 -38.02
N SER A 162 1.72 -10.10 -39.25
CA SER A 162 2.50 -9.48 -40.32
C SER A 162 1.66 -9.23 -41.58
N GLU A 163 0.79 -10.17 -41.95
CA GLU A 163 0.03 -10.13 -43.20
C GLU A 163 -1.40 -10.65 -43.04
N TYR A 164 -2.26 -10.31 -44.01
CA TYR A 164 -3.61 -10.85 -44.11
C TYR A 164 -3.61 -12.10 -44.98
N ILE A 165 -4.30 -13.13 -44.49
CA ILE A 165 -4.45 -14.42 -45.17
C ILE A 165 -5.91 -14.75 -45.38
N THR A 166 -6.20 -15.61 -46.36
CA THR A 166 -7.56 -16.04 -46.69
C THR A 166 -8.02 -17.26 -45.89
N THR A 167 -7.08 -18.04 -45.37
CA THR A 167 -7.34 -19.26 -44.60
C THR A 167 -6.35 -19.38 -43.46
N ALA A 168 -6.77 -19.91 -42.31
CA ALA A 168 -5.91 -20.18 -41.15
C ALA A 168 -6.10 -21.59 -40.61
N THR A 169 -4.97 -22.20 -40.20
CA THR A 169 -4.89 -23.51 -39.55
C THR A 169 -3.57 -23.63 -38.80
N GLY A 170 -3.51 -24.49 -37.78
CA GLY A 170 -2.29 -24.82 -37.05
C GLY A 170 -2.20 -24.18 -35.66
N ASP A 171 -1.02 -24.33 -35.04
CA ASP A 171 -0.78 -24.04 -33.62
C ASP A 171 -0.28 -22.61 -33.34
N GLY A 172 -0.43 -21.68 -34.30
CA GLY A 172 -0.03 -20.28 -34.17
C GLY A 172 -1.12 -19.39 -33.55
N ASP A 173 -0.72 -18.20 -33.08
CA ASP A 173 -1.66 -17.14 -32.74
C ASP A 173 -2.07 -16.40 -34.02
N PHE A 174 -3.35 -16.09 -34.13
CA PHE A 174 -3.95 -15.33 -35.22
C PHE A 174 -4.80 -14.19 -34.65
N GLY A 175 -4.99 -13.14 -35.44
CA GLY A 175 -5.96 -12.08 -35.20
C GLY A 175 -7.15 -12.20 -36.15
N LEU A 176 -8.36 -12.28 -35.62
CA LEU A 176 -9.59 -12.33 -36.41
C LEU A 176 -10.33 -10.98 -36.33
N VAL A 177 -10.69 -10.43 -37.48
CA VAL A 177 -11.62 -9.29 -37.58
C VAL A 177 -12.97 -9.83 -38.05
N LEU A 178 -14.01 -9.55 -37.28
CA LEU A 178 -15.38 -9.98 -37.55
C LEU A 178 -16.21 -8.81 -38.10
N GLU A 179 -17.33 -9.14 -38.73
CA GLU A 179 -18.34 -8.16 -39.14
C GLU A 179 -18.94 -7.43 -37.94
N SER A 180 -19.38 -8.21 -36.96
CA SER A 180 -19.87 -7.73 -35.66
C SER A 180 -19.36 -8.62 -34.52
N THR A 181 -19.35 -8.13 -33.28
CA THR A 181 -18.85 -8.91 -32.14
C THR A 181 -19.54 -8.56 -30.82
N SER A 182 -19.71 -9.59 -29.98
CA SER A 182 -20.14 -9.43 -28.59
C SER A 182 -18.97 -9.28 -27.62
N PHE A 183 -17.71 -9.42 -28.06
CA PHE A 183 -16.52 -9.23 -27.22
C PHE A 183 -16.24 -7.75 -26.96
N TYR A 184 -15.85 -7.40 -25.74
CA TYR A 184 -15.32 -6.08 -25.40
C TYR A 184 -13.81 -6.04 -25.68
N ALA A 185 -13.38 -5.11 -26.52
CA ALA A 185 -11.98 -4.79 -26.72
C ALA A 185 -11.46 -3.94 -25.55
N GLU A 186 -10.21 -4.11 -25.15
CA GLU A 186 -9.61 -3.29 -24.07
C GLU A 186 -9.64 -1.80 -24.43
N GLN A 187 -10.38 -1.02 -23.63
CA GLN A 187 -10.52 0.43 -23.78
C GLN A 187 -11.13 1.04 -22.52
N GLY A 188 -10.98 2.35 -22.34
CA GLY A 188 -11.61 3.10 -21.24
C GLY A 188 -11.21 2.62 -19.83
N GLY A 189 -10.05 1.96 -19.70
CA GLY A 189 -9.58 1.36 -18.46
C GLY A 189 -10.12 -0.05 -18.17
N GLN A 190 -11.12 -0.53 -18.90
CA GLN A 190 -11.60 -1.91 -18.76
C GLN A 190 -10.76 -2.87 -19.59
N ILE A 191 -10.34 -3.98 -18.97
CA ILE A 191 -9.64 -5.06 -19.66
C ILE A 191 -10.54 -5.78 -20.67
N PHE A 192 -9.93 -6.25 -21.76
CA PHE A 192 -10.60 -7.04 -22.80
C PHE A 192 -11.31 -8.29 -22.26
N ASP A 193 -12.26 -8.80 -23.03
CA ASP A 193 -12.85 -10.11 -22.80
C ASP A 193 -12.01 -11.27 -23.35
N THR A 194 -12.29 -12.45 -22.80
CA THR A 194 -11.78 -13.74 -23.25
C THR A 194 -12.96 -14.66 -23.59
N GLY A 195 -12.73 -15.73 -24.33
CA GLY A 195 -13.79 -16.66 -24.71
C GLY A 195 -13.42 -17.52 -25.90
N SER A 196 -14.41 -17.93 -26.68
CA SER A 196 -14.22 -18.68 -27.92
C SER A 196 -15.02 -18.12 -29.08
N ILE A 197 -14.50 -18.34 -30.28
CA ILE A 197 -15.21 -18.18 -31.55
C ILE A 197 -15.36 -19.59 -32.13
N GLU A 198 -16.59 -20.03 -32.33
CA GLU A 198 -16.91 -21.39 -32.79
C GLU A 198 -17.51 -21.36 -34.20
N GLY A 199 -17.23 -22.39 -34.99
CA GLY A 199 -17.79 -22.55 -36.32
C GLY A 199 -17.59 -23.96 -36.86
N SER A 200 -17.82 -24.13 -38.16
CA SER A 200 -17.61 -25.42 -38.86
C SER A 200 -16.15 -25.92 -38.77
N PHE A 201 -15.21 -24.99 -38.56
CA PHE A 201 -13.79 -25.25 -38.38
C PHE A 201 -13.42 -25.78 -36.98
N GLY A 202 -14.33 -25.72 -36.00
CA GLY A 202 -14.06 -26.06 -34.61
C GLY A 202 -14.06 -24.81 -33.72
N THR A 203 -13.06 -24.67 -32.87
CA THR A 203 -13.00 -23.64 -31.82
C THR A 203 -11.71 -22.84 -31.90
N PHE A 204 -11.85 -21.53 -31.94
CA PHE A 204 -10.76 -20.56 -31.81
C PHE A 204 -10.83 -19.92 -30.41
N ASN A 205 -9.81 -20.10 -29.59
CA ASN A 205 -9.77 -19.59 -28.23
C ASN A 205 -9.24 -18.16 -28.24
N VAL A 206 -10.09 -17.21 -27.88
CA VAL A 206 -9.76 -15.78 -27.81
C VAL A 206 -9.16 -15.48 -26.43
N ASN A 207 -7.89 -15.07 -26.43
CA ASN A 207 -7.16 -14.74 -25.21
C ASN A 207 -6.90 -13.23 -25.03
N ASN A 208 -7.11 -12.43 -26.08
CA ASN A 208 -6.98 -10.98 -26.05
C ASN A 208 -7.87 -10.35 -27.14
N VAL A 209 -8.46 -9.18 -26.86
CA VAL A 209 -9.29 -8.43 -27.81
C VAL A 209 -8.87 -6.96 -27.79
N GLN A 210 -8.49 -6.42 -28.94
CA GLN A 210 -7.96 -5.05 -29.07
C GLN A 210 -8.70 -4.31 -30.18
N VAL A 211 -8.74 -2.98 -30.09
CA VAL A 211 -9.36 -2.13 -31.12
C VAL A 211 -8.30 -1.29 -31.83
N PHE A 212 -8.29 -1.34 -33.16
CA PHE A 212 -7.37 -0.58 -34.00
C PHE A 212 -8.14 0.18 -35.07
N ALA A 213 -8.22 1.51 -34.93
CA ALA A 213 -8.86 2.39 -35.90
C ALA A 213 -10.30 2.00 -36.28
N GLY A 214 -11.06 1.44 -35.32
CA GLY A 214 -12.44 0.97 -35.48
C GLY A 214 -12.59 -0.53 -35.82
N TYR A 215 -11.49 -1.26 -36.02
CA TYR A 215 -11.53 -2.71 -36.21
C TYR A 215 -11.26 -3.44 -34.90
N VAL A 216 -12.14 -4.37 -34.53
CA VAL A 216 -11.94 -5.20 -33.34
C VAL A 216 -11.19 -6.47 -33.73
N LEU A 217 -9.99 -6.63 -33.19
CA LEU A 217 -9.09 -7.74 -33.43
C LEU A 217 -9.18 -8.75 -32.27
N HIS A 218 -9.61 -9.97 -32.59
CA HIS A 218 -9.70 -11.08 -31.66
C HIS A 218 -8.44 -11.93 -31.79
N ILE A 219 -7.57 -11.89 -30.79
CA ILE A 219 -6.27 -12.56 -30.79
C ILE A 219 -6.40 -13.87 -30.03
N GLY A 220 -5.90 -14.94 -30.63
CA GLY A 220 -6.11 -16.27 -30.10
C GLY A 220 -5.49 -17.37 -30.95
N SER A 221 -5.76 -18.61 -30.57
CA SER A 221 -5.25 -19.80 -31.27
C SER A 221 -6.32 -20.89 -31.38
N PHE A 222 -6.16 -21.76 -32.37
CA PHE A 222 -7.08 -22.86 -32.62
C PHE A 222 -6.91 -23.98 -31.58
N THR A 223 -8.01 -24.59 -31.18
CA THR A 223 -7.96 -25.83 -30.39
C THR A 223 -7.39 -26.97 -31.24
N LYS A 224 -6.60 -27.87 -30.62
CA LYS A 224 -6.06 -29.05 -31.31
C LYS A 224 -7.15 -29.83 -32.04
N GLY A 225 -6.89 -30.14 -33.30
CA GLY A 225 -7.85 -30.86 -34.17
C GLY A 225 -8.87 -29.97 -34.89
N SER A 226 -8.75 -28.64 -34.77
CA SER A 226 -9.54 -27.70 -35.60
C SER A 226 -9.20 -27.86 -37.08
N LYS A 227 -10.21 -27.68 -37.93
CA LYS A 227 -10.07 -27.63 -39.38
C LYS A 227 -9.66 -26.21 -39.81
N VAL A 228 -9.45 -26.04 -41.11
CA VAL A 228 -9.13 -24.74 -41.72
C VAL A 228 -10.31 -23.77 -41.55
N LEU A 229 -10.04 -22.61 -40.97
CA LEU A 229 -10.94 -21.44 -40.99
C LEU A 229 -10.71 -20.66 -42.27
N SER A 230 -11.78 -20.23 -42.94
CA SER A 230 -11.72 -19.41 -44.16
C SER A 230 -12.37 -18.04 -43.96
N LEU A 231 -11.89 -17.07 -44.73
CA LEU A 231 -12.52 -15.76 -44.83
C LEU A 231 -13.95 -15.90 -45.36
N GLY A 232 -14.92 -15.29 -44.69
CA GLY A 232 -16.35 -15.40 -44.99
C GLY A 232 -17.10 -16.49 -44.21
N ASP A 233 -16.42 -17.29 -43.38
CA ASP A 233 -17.09 -18.29 -42.55
C ASP A 233 -18.01 -17.65 -41.50
N SER A 234 -19.20 -18.23 -41.34
CA SER A 234 -20.12 -17.91 -40.24
C SER A 234 -19.60 -18.50 -38.92
N VAL A 235 -19.63 -17.69 -37.87
CA VAL A 235 -19.09 -18.02 -36.56
C VAL A 235 -20.02 -17.58 -35.43
N ILE A 236 -19.91 -18.24 -34.28
CA ILE A 236 -20.62 -17.92 -33.04
C ILE A 236 -19.61 -17.40 -32.02
N CYS A 237 -19.81 -16.17 -31.56
CA CYS A 237 -19.03 -15.53 -30.52
C CYS A 237 -19.54 -15.93 -29.14
N LYS A 238 -18.70 -16.63 -28.37
CA LYS A 238 -18.98 -17.06 -27.00
C LYS A 238 -18.00 -16.40 -26.03
N VAL A 239 -18.41 -15.27 -25.48
CA VAL A 239 -17.68 -14.56 -24.42
C VAL A 239 -17.71 -15.38 -23.13
N ASP A 240 -16.60 -15.37 -22.38
CA ASP A 240 -16.56 -15.84 -20.99
C ASP A 240 -17.34 -14.88 -20.08
N TYR A 241 -18.65 -15.07 -20.03
CA TYR A 241 -19.53 -14.25 -19.20
C TYR A 241 -19.34 -14.48 -17.70
N ASN A 242 -18.73 -15.59 -17.27
CA ASN A 242 -18.34 -15.76 -15.86
C ASN A 242 -17.28 -14.73 -15.50
N ARG A 243 -16.28 -14.55 -16.36
CA ARG A 243 -15.26 -13.50 -16.19
C ARG A 243 -15.86 -12.10 -16.32
N ARG A 244 -16.72 -11.84 -17.32
CA ARG A 244 -17.35 -10.52 -17.49
C ARG A 244 -18.22 -10.13 -16.29
N THR A 245 -18.88 -11.08 -15.65
CA THR A 245 -19.68 -10.87 -14.42
C THR A 245 -18.82 -10.42 -13.23
N LEU A 246 -17.50 -10.65 -13.26
CA LEU A 246 -16.57 -10.11 -12.25
C LEU A 246 -16.09 -8.69 -12.61
N ILE A 247 -16.01 -8.37 -13.91
CA ILE A 247 -15.50 -7.08 -14.42
C ILE A 247 -16.57 -5.99 -14.40
N ALA A 248 -17.78 -6.28 -14.89
CA ALA A 248 -18.85 -5.28 -15.03
C ALA A 248 -19.27 -4.62 -13.71
N PRO A 249 -19.32 -5.34 -12.56
CA PRO A 249 -19.56 -4.70 -11.28
C PRO A 249 -18.41 -3.79 -10.84
N ASN A 250 -17.16 -4.23 -11.02
CA ASN A 250 -16.00 -3.38 -10.77
C ASN A 250 -16.07 -2.10 -11.62
N HIS A 251 -16.47 -2.18 -12.90
CA HIS A 251 -16.63 -1.00 -13.74
C HIS A 251 -17.72 -0.05 -13.21
N THR A 252 -18.89 -0.60 -12.91
CA THR A 252 -20.01 0.22 -12.41
C THR A 252 -19.65 0.87 -11.07
N CYS A 253 -18.98 0.15 -10.18
CA CYS A 253 -18.49 0.69 -8.91
C CYS A 253 -17.39 1.73 -9.09
N THR A 254 -16.65 1.74 -10.21
CA THR A 254 -15.73 2.85 -10.52
C THR A 254 -16.48 4.18 -10.69
N HIS A 255 -17.63 4.19 -11.38
CA HIS A 255 -18.46 5.39 -11.53
C HIS A 255 -19.10 5.81 -10.20
N MET A 256 -19.61 4.84 -9.42
CA MET A 256 -20.15 5.10 -8.09
C MET A 256 -19.08 5.65 -7.14
N LEU A 257 -17.83 5.16 -7.25
CA LEU A 257 -16.68 5.64 -6.49
C LEU A 257 -16.28 7.06 -6.92
N ASN A 258 -16.24 7.36 -8.22
CA ASN A 258 -15.94 8.68 -8.76
C ASN A 258 -16.96 9.72 -8.25
N PHE A 259 -18.23 9.36 -8.23
CA PHE A 259 -19.29 10.15 -7.62
C PHE A 259 -19.05 10.34 -6.10
N ALA A 260 -18.85 9.27 -5.35
CA ALA A 260 -18.65 9.32 -3.91
C ALA A 260 -17.41 10.17 -3.51
N LEU A 261 -16.34 10.11 -4.30
CA LEU A 261 -15.16 10.93 -4.10
C LEU A 261 -15.46 12.42 -4.24
N ARG A 262 -16.24 12.80 -5.24
CA ARG A 262 -16.65 14.19 -5.47
C ARG A 262 -17.55 14.69 -4.35
N GLU A 263 -18.54 13.90 -3.95
CA GLU A 263 -19.45 14.25 -2.86
C GLU A 263 -18.72 14.51 -1.53
N VAL A 264 -17.66 13.74 -1.26
CA VAL A 264 -16.93 13.83 0.03
C VAL A 264 -15.78 14.83 -0.02
N LEU A 265 -15.03 14.88 -1.12
CA LEU A 265 -13.80 15.67 -1.22
C LEU A 265 -14.00 17.00 -1.96
N GLY A 266 -15.04 17.12 -2.79
CA GLY A 266 -15.36 18.31 -3.59
C GLY A 266 -15.05 18.19 -5.08
N ASP A 267 -15.41 19.26 -5.82
CA ASP A 267 -15.39 19.30 -7.29
C ASP A 267 -13.99 19.27 -7.94
N HIS A 268 -12.91 19.46 -7.19
CA HIS A 268 -11.54 19.41 -7.74
C HIS A 268 -11.01 18.00 -8.00
N VAL A 269 -11.79 16.98 -7.63
CA VAL A 269 -11.42 15.58 -7.84
C VAL A 269 -11.82 15.16 -9.25
N ASP A 270 -10.82 14.94 -10.10
CA ASP A 270 -10.97 14.50 -11.50
C ASP A 270 -10.21 13.20 -11.73
N GLN A 271 -10.73 12.35 -12.60
CA GLN A 271 -10.08 11.12 -13.02
C GLN A 271 -8.74 11.42 -13.73
N LYS A 272 -7.69 10.69 -13.34
CA LYS A 272 -6.35 10.67 -13.95
C LYS A 272 -6.00 9.32 -14.56
N GLY A 273 -6.74 8.28 -14.22
CA GLY A 273 -6.54 6.92 -14.72
C GLY A 273 -7.56 5.97 -14.10
N SER A 274 -7.85 4.89 -14.81
CA SER A 274 -8.73 3.83 -14.32
C SER A 274 -8.28 2.50 -14.89
N ILE A 275 -8.33 1.45 -14.07
CA ILE A 275 -8.11 0.07 -14.49
C ILE A 275 -9.17 -0.81 -13.84
N VAL A 276 -9.90 -1.57 -14.65
CA VAL A 276 -10.94 -2.51 -14.23
C VAL A 276 -10.50 -3.92 -14.61
N LEU A 277 -10.29 -4.76 -13.61
CA LEU A 277 -9.89 -6.17 -13.72
C LEU A 277 -10.97 -7.07 -13.09
N PRO A 278 -10.95 -8.40 -13.32
CA PRO A 278 -11.84 -9.32 -12.62
C PRO A 278 -11.66 -9.27 -11.10
N GLU A 279 -10.42 -9.11 -10.63
CA GLU A 279 -10.10 -9.23 -9.20
C GLU A 279 -10.24 -7.91 -8.44
N LYS A 280 -10.21 -6.77 -9.14
CA LYS A 280 -10.20 -5.43 -8.52
C LYS A 280 -10.43 -4.30 -9.53
N LEU A 281 -10.79 -3.13 -9.00
CA LEU A 281 -10.68 -1.85 -9.70
C LEU A 281 -9.59 -0.97 -9.08
N ARG A 282 -8.97 -0.15 -9.92
CA ARG A 282 -8.08 0.94 -9.52
C ARG A 282 -8.55 2.24 -10.14
N PHE A 283 -8.62 3.28 -9.33
CA PHE A 283 -9.08 4.59 -9.75
C PHE A 283 -8.08 5.65 -9.30
N ASP A 284 -7.52 6.37 -10.26
CA ASP A 284 -6.55 7.44 -10.03
C ASP A 284 -7.26 8.78 -10.17
N PHE A 285 -7.06 9.69 -9.22
CA PHE A 285 -7.78 10.95 -9.14
C PHE A 285 -6.91 12.11 -8.65
N SER A 286 -7.28 13.33 -9.03
CA SER A 286 -6.59 14.54 -8.54
C SER A 286 -6.95 14.85 -7.10
N HIS A 287 -5.97 14.76 -6.22
CA HIS A 287 -6.12 15.19 -4.83
C HIS A 287 -4.73 15.42 -4.19
N GLY A 288 -4.55 16.58 -3.56
CA GLY A 288 -3.22 17.02 -3.09
C GLY A 288 -2.73 16.34 -1.81
N LYS A 289 -3.63 15.80 -0.98
CA LYS A 289 -3.32 15.34 0.39
C LYS A 289 -3.85 13.93 0.65
N PRO A 290 -3.29 13.16 1.61
CA PRO A 290 -3.89 11.90 2.05
C PRO A 290 -5.35 12.03 2.44
N VAL A 291 -6.18 11.12 1.94
CA VAL A 291 -7.61 11.09 2.29
C VAL A 291 -7.72 10.55 3.71
N GLN A 292 -8.42 11.28 4.57
CA GLN A 292 -8.53 10.89 5.97
C GLN A 292 -9.37 9.61 6.12
N PRO A 293 -9.09 8.75 7.13
CA PRO A 293 -9.85 7.52 7.34
C PRO A 293 -11.37 7.74 7.49
N GLU A 294 -11.79 8.87 8.05
CA GLU A 294 -13.21 9.23 8.15
C GLU A 294 -13.85 9.50 6.80
N ASP A 295 -13.14 10.17 5.90
CA ASP A 295 -13.63 10.44 4.55
C ASP A 295 -13.60 9.18 3.68
N LEU A 296 -12.59 8.33 3.81
CA LEU A 296 -12.58 7.00 3.21
C LEU A 296 -13.80 6.18 3.65
N ARG A 297 -14.17 6.25 4.93
CA ARG A 297 -15.36 5.59 5.46
C ARG A 297 -16.64 6.13 4.83
N LYS A 298 -16.76 7.45 4.66
CA LYS A 298 -17.92 8.08 3.99
C LYS A 298 -18.00 7.69 2.52
N ILE A 299 -16.87 7.69 1.81
CA ILE A 299 -16.79 7.29 0.39
C ILE A 299 -17.26 5.84 0.25
N GLU A 300 -16.70 4.92 1.03
CA GLU A 300 -17.09 3.50 1.04
C GLU A 300 -18.56 3.31 1.44
N PHE A 301 -19.07 4.11 2.38
CA PHE A 301 -20.48 4.10 2.79
C PHE A 301 -21.40 4.52 1.63
N ILE A 302 -21.10 5.61 0.92
CA ILE A 302 -21.93 6.10 -0.20
C ILE A 302 -22.02 5.04 -1.31
N VAL A 303 -20.91 4.38 -1.64
CA VAL A 303 -20.93 3.30 -2.65
C VAL A 303 -21.78 2.12 -2.18
N ASN A 304 -21.57 1.64 -0.95
CA ASN A 304 -22.36 0.53 -0.42
C ASN A 304 -23.85 0.89 -0.22
N GLN A 305 -24.17 2.16 0.06
CA GLN A 305 -25.55 2.63 0.14
C GLN A 305 -26.23 2.57 -1.22
N GLN A 306 -25.56 3.03 -2.29
CA GLN A 306 -26.09 2.88 -3.66
C GLN A 306 -26.26 1.41 -4.08
N ILE A 307 -25.42 0.48 -3.61
CA ILE A 307 -25.63 -0.97 -3.81
C ILE A 307 -26.89 -1.42 -3.08
N LYS A 308 -27.05 -1.02 -1.82
CA LYS A 308 -28.20 -1.35 -0.98
C LYS A 308 -29.52 -0.79 -1.50
N ASP A 309 -29.48 0.37 -2.16
CA ASP A 309 -30.65 1.02 -2.75
C ASP A 309 -31.10 0.38 -4.07
N GLU A 310 -30.37 -0.62 -4.57
CA GLU A 310 -30.69 -1.39 -5.78
C GLU A 310 -31.02 -0.50 -7.00
N LEU A 311 -30.19 0.52 -7.22
CA LEU A 311 -30.36 1.50 -8.29
C LEU A 311 -30.21 0.85 -9.67
N GLY A 312 -31.11 1.20 -10.60
CA GLY A 312 -30.99 0.79 -12.00
C GLY A 312 -29.84 1.49 -12.71
N VAL A 313 -29.13 0.81 -13.60
CA VAL A 313 -28.04 1.37 -14.40
C VAL A 313 -28.49 1.45 -15.85
N TYR A 314 -28.49 2.66 -16.39
CA TYR A 314 -29.04 2.98 -17.71
C TYR A 314 -27.94 3.50 -18.63
N ALA A 315 -28.05 3.22 -19.92
CA ALA A 315 -27.13 3.75 -20.90
C ALA A 315 -27.84 4.03 -22.23
N LEU A 316 -27.46 5.12 -22.90
CA LEU A 316 -28.04 5.54 -24.18
C LEU A 316 -26.98 6.23 -25.03
N GLU A 317 -27.00 5.98 -26.34
CA GLU A 317 -26.21 6.72 -27.31
C GLU A 317 -26.97 7.97 -27.76
N ILE A 318 -26.33 9.13 -27.59
CA ILE A 318 -26.91 10.43 -27.91
C ILE A 318 -25.87 11.35 -28.54
N LYS A 319 -26.30 12.49 -29.07
CA LYS A 319 -25.39 13.50 -29.61
C LYS A 319 -24.49 14.05 -28.52
N LEU A 320 -23.22 14.27 -28.86
CA LEU A 320 -22.23 14.79 -27.91
C LEU A 320 -22.62 16.17 -27.34
N GLU A 321 -23.25 17.02 -28.16
CA GLU A 321 -23.75 18.33 -27.73
C GLU A 321 -24.84 18.21 -26.65
N ASP A 322 -25.81 17.32 -26.85
CA ASP A 322 -26.90 17.10 -25.90
C ASP A 322 -26.38 16.49 -24.59
N ALA A 323 -25.43 15.56 -24.67
CA ALA A 323 -24.78 14.98 -23.49
C ALA A 323 -24.13 16.07 -22.63
N LYS A 324 -23.34 16.97 -23.23
CA LYS A 324 -22.62 18.04 -22.52
C LYS A 324 -23.52 19.02 -21.78
N ARG A 325 -24.81 19.08 -22.10
CA ARG A 325 -25.79 19.92 -21.41
C ARG A 325 -26.26 19.32 -20.08
N ILE A 326 -26.12 18.00 -19.90
CA ILE A 326 -26.58 17.33 -18.68
C ILE A 326 -25.74 17.81 -17.49
N ASN A 327 -26.40 18.48 -16.55
CA ASN A 327 -25.77 18.95 -15.33
C ASN A 327 -25.21 17.78 -14.52
N GLY A 328 -23.99 17.92 -14.00
CA GLY A 328 -23.30 16.86 -13.28
C GLY A 328 -22.65 15.77 -14.15
N LEU A 329 -22.89 15.75 -15.48
CA LEU A 329 -22.21 14.82 -16.39
C LEU A 329 -20.69 14.94 -16.23
N ARG A 330 -20.03 13.79 -16.04
CA ARG A 330 -18.58 13.71 -16.04
C ARG A 330 -18.05 13.16 -17.35
N ALA A 331 -17.01 13.82 -17.83
CA ALA A 331 -16.16 13.37 -18.90
C ALA A 331 -14.70 13.47 -18.44
N VAL A 332 -13.83 12.65 -19.01
CA VAL A 332 -12.40 12.68 -18.73
C VAL A 332 -11.80 13.85 -19.49
N PHE A 333 -11.16 14.76 -18.75
CA PHE A 333 -10.54 15.94 -19.34
C PHE A 333 -9.43 15.56 -20.33
N GLY A 334 -9.48 16.10 -21.54
CA GLY A 334 -8.49 15.88 -22.59
C GLY A 334 -8.76 14.67 -23.51
N GLU A 335 -9.81 13.89 -23.26
CA GLU A 335 -10.22 12.82 -24.17
C GLU A 335 -11.11 13.33 -25.31
N ILE A 336 -10.95 12.72 -26.48
CA ILE A 336 -11.78 12.97 -27.66
C ILE A 336 -12.87 11.89 -27.69
N TYR A 337 -14.11 12.33 -27.50
CA TYR A 337 -15.27 11.45 -27.56
C TYR A 337 -15.85 11.42 -29.00
N PRO A 338 -16.34 10.25 -29.46
CA PRO A 338 -17.07 10.16 -30.71
C PRO A 338 -18.42 10.89 -30.62
N ASP A 339 -19.01 11.18 -31.78
CA ASP A 339 -20.39 11.65 -31.90
C ASP A 339 -21.13 10.73 -32.89
N PRO A 340 -22.14 9.95 -32.45
CA PRO A 340 -22.77 9.96 -31.11
C PRO A 340 -21.85 9.41 -30.00
N VAL A 341 -22.17 9.78 -28.76
CA VAL A 341 -21.50 9.31 -27.54
C VAL A 341 -22.46 8.52 -26.66
N ARG A 342 -21.92 7.54 -25.94
CA ARG A 342 -22.67 6.74 -24.97
C ARG A 342 -22.60 7.36 -23.58
N VAL A 343 -23.76 7.72 -23.04
CA VAL A 343 -23.93 8.20 -21.66
C VAL A 343 -24.39 7.05 -20.78
N VAL A 344 -23.80 6.90 -19.60
CA VAL A 344 -24.19 5.95 -18.56
C VAL A 344 -24.68 6.73 -17.34
N SER A 345 -25.77 6.28 -16.73
CA SER A 345 -26.38 6.90 -15.56
C SER A 345 -26.79 5.85 -14.53
N VAL A 346 -26.47 6.09 -13.26
CA VAL A 346 -26.81 5.20 -12.14
C VAL A 346 -27.97 5.79 -11.33
N GLY A 347 -29.12 5.13 -11.34
CA GLY A 347 -30.32 5.47 -10.57
C GLY A 347 -31.39 6.22 -11.37
N ARG A 348 -31.04 6.89 -12.47
CA ARG A 348 -32.00 7.59 -13.35
C ARG A 348 -31.76 7.26 -14.82
N LYS A 349 -32.84 7.22 -15.59
CA LYS A 349 -32.80 6.98 -17.03
C LYS A 349 -32.16 8.17 -17.74
N VAL A 350 -31.39 7.92 -18.80
CA VAL A 350 -30.73 8.98 -19.57
C VAL A 350 -31.76 9.88 -20.24
N GLU A 351 -32.90 9.33 -20.64
CA GLU A 351 -34.02 10.07 -21.22
C GLU A 351 -34.59 11.12 -20.26
N ASP A 352 -34.65 10.82 -18.96
CA ASP A 352 -35.12 11.76 -17.94
C ASP A 352 -34.12 12.93 -17.78
N LEU A 353 -32.82 12.64 -17.88
CA LEU A 353 -31.76 13.66 -17.82
C LEU A 353 -31.86 14.61 -19.01
N LEU A 354 -32.21 14.10 -20.19
CA LEU A 354 -32.35 14.90 -21.41
C LEU A 354 -33.63 15.74 -21.45
N ALA A 355 -34.67 15.31 -20.74
CA ALA A 355 -35.91 16.07 -20.65
C ALA A 355 -35.74 17.38 -19.87
N ASP A 356 -34.84 17.41 -18.89
CA ASP A 356 -34.53 18.60 -18.07
C ASP A 356 -33.03 18.67 -17.72
N PRO A 357 -32.14 18.91 -18.71
CA PRO A 357 -30.68 18.77 -18.53
C PRO A 357 -30.09 19.73 -17.49
N ASP A 358 -30.75 20.85 -17.21
CA ASP A 358 -30.27 21.89 -16.29
C ASP A 358 -30.66 21.65 -14.82
N SER A 359 -31.38 20.56 -14.52
CA SER A 359 -31.82 20.25 -13.16
C SER A 359 -30.64 20.10 -12.20
N LYS A 360 -30.77 20.68 -11.00
CA LYS A 360 -29.78 20.53 -9.93
C LYS A 360 -29.80 19.14 -9.29
N GLU A 361 -30.88 18.37 -9.48
CA GLU A 361 -30.98 17.00 -8.95
C GLU A 361 -29.94 16.07 -9.57
N TRP A 362 -29.54 16.33 -10.82
CA TRP A 362 -28.56 15.52 -11.55
C TRP A 362 -27.15 15.56 -10.94
N LEU A 363 -26.83 16.59 -10.16
CA LEU A 363 -25.56 16.65 -9.41
C LEU A 363 -25.43 15.53 -8.38
N SER A 364 -26.55 14.97 -7.91
CA SER A 364 -26.60 13.88 -6.92
C SER A 364 -26.58 12.49 -7.55
N ILE A 365 -26.35 12.39 -8.85
CA ILE A 365 -26.38 11.14 -9.62
C ILE A 365 -25.05 10.94 -10.33
N SER A 366 -24.58 9.70 -10.38
CA SER A 366 -23.44 9.33 -11.20
C SER A 366 -23.87 9.25 -12.67
N THR A 367 -23.47 10.25 -13.47
CA THR A 367 -23.69 10.28 -14.92
C THR A 367 -22.37 10.56 -15.64
N GLU A 368 -21.95 9.66 -16.53
CA GLU A 368 -20.64 9.73 -17.18
C GLU A 368 -20.67 9.29 -18.64
N LEU A 369 -19.74 9.78 -19.46
CA LEU A 369 -19.49 9.25 -20.81
C LEU A 369 -18.68 7.96 -20.71
N CYS A 370 -19.28 6.83 -21.08
CA CYS A 370 -18.60 5.53 -20.96
C CYS A 370 -19.04 4.51 -22.03
N GLY A 371 -18.06 3.96 -22.75
CA GLY A 371 -18.23 2.89 -23.73
C GLY A 371 -18.12 1.47 -23.15
N GLY A 372 -17.96 1.35 -21.83
CA GLY A 372 -17.74 0.11 -21.08
C GLY A 372 -18.96 -0.79 -20.91
N THR A 373 -18.70 -2.02 -20.44
CA THR A 373 -19.78 -2.92 -20.00
C THR A 373 -20.14 -2.64 -18.54
N HIS A 374 -21.44 -2.65 -18.24
CA HIS A 374 -21.99 -2.37 -16.91
C HIS A 374 -22.99 -3.44 -16.50
N ILE A 375 -23.17 -3.58 -15.19
CA ILE A 375 -24.33 -4.29 -14.63
C ILE A 375 -25.61 -3.48 -14.90
N THR A 376 -26.77 -4.12 -14.83
CA THR A 376 -28.07 -3.45 -15.04
C THR A 376 -28.66 -2.90 -13.74
N ASN A 377 -28.20 -3.40 -12.60
CA ASN A 377 -28.62 -2.92 -11.28
C ASN A 377 -27.44 -2.98 -10.28
N THR A 378 -27.29 -1.96 -9.43
CA THR A 378 -26.19 -1.88 -8.46
C THR A 378 -26.14 -3.03 -7.47
N ARG A 379 -27.27 -3.70 -7.20
CA ARG A 379 -27.31 -4.89 -6.33
C ARG A 379 -26.43 -6.04 -6.83
N ASP A 380 -26.18 -6.11 -8.14
CA ASP A 380 -25.36 -7.16 -8.75
C ASP A 380 -23.88 -7.02 -8.36
N ALA A 381 -23.45 -5.86 -7.86
CA ALA A 381 -22.14 -5.69 -7.23
C ALA A 381 -22.02 -6.44 -5.91
N LYS A 382 -23.14 -6.74 -5.24
CA LYS A 382 -23.31 -7.45 -3.96
C LYS A 382 -22.67 -6.77 -2.75
N ALA A 383 -21.43 -6.33 -2.85
CA ALA A 383 -20.66 -5.65 -1.83
C ALA A 383 -19.52 -4.86 -2.47
N PHE A 384 -19.03 -3.83 -1.77
CA PHE A 384 -17.87 -3.04 -2.16
C PHE A 384 -16.93 -2.83 -0.97
N ALA A 385 -15.64 -3.03 -1.17
CA ALA A 385 -14.60 -2.80 -0.16
C ALA A 385 -13.46 -1.92 -0.70
N LEU A 386 -13.22 -0.79 -0.06
CA LEU A 386 -12.12 0.13 -0.40
C LEU A 386 -10.85 -0.31 0.32
N LEU A 387 -9.94 -1.02 -0.37
CA LEU A 387 -8.80 -1.69 0.26
C LEU A 387 -7.65 -0.76 0.59
N SER A 388 -7.34 0.20 -0.28
CA SER A 388 -6.23 1.12 -0.09
C SER A 388 -6.44 2.46 -0.77
N GLU A 389 -5.75 3.46 -0.24
CA GLU A 389 -5.62 4.80 -0.79
C GLU A 389 -4.13 5.18 -0.68
N GLU A 390 -3.48 5.49 -1.81
CA GLU A 390 -2.05 5.81 -1.87
C GLU A 390 -1.74 6.96 -2.83
N GLY A 391 -0.71 7.76 -2.54
CA GLY A 391 -0.21 8.77 -3.48
C GLY A 391 0.69 8.11 -4.53
N ILE A 392 0.41 8.34 -5.82
CA ILE A 392 1.20 7.75 -6.93
C ILE A 392 2.06 8.79 -7.65
N ALA A 393 1.65 10.05 -7.62
CA ALA A 393 2.40 11.18 -8.14
C ALA A 393 1.96 12.45 -7.40
N LYS A 394 2.66 13.56 -7.61
CA LYS A 394 2.28 14.84 -7.02
C LYS A 394 0.87 15.24 -7.46
N GLY A 395 -0.01 15.48 -6.48
CA GLY A 395 -1.40 15.83 -6.74
C GLY A 395 -2.28 14.69 -7.28
N VAL A 396 -1.77 13.45 -7.37
CA VAL A 396 -2.53 12.29 -7.88
C VAL A 396 -2.51 11.16 -6.86
N ARG A 397 -3.70 10.65 -6.57
CA ARG A 397 -3.92 9.57 -5.61
C ARG A 397 -4.62 8.41 -6.29
N ARG A 398 -4.43 7.21 -5.75
CA ARG A 398 -5.00 5.97 -6.25
C ARG A 398 -5.81 5.30 -5.16
N ILE A 399 -7.03 4.92 -5.50
CA ILE A 399 -7.82 3.97 -4.71
C ILE A 399 -7.76 2.61 -5.39
N THR A 400 -7.57 1.56 -4.58
CA THR A 400 -7.82 0.18 -4.99
C THR A 400 -9.03 -0.35 -4.22
N ALA A 401 -10.00 -0.89 -4.94
CA ALA A 401 -11.20 -1.47 -4.35
C ALA A 401 -11.58 -2.79 -5.03
N VAL A 402 -12.46 -3.54 -4.38
CA VAL A 402 -12.97 -4.82 -4.86
C VAL A 402 -14.49 -4.87 -4.68
N THR A 403 -15.16 -5.66 -5.51
CA THR A 403 -16.60 -5.92 -5.41
C THR A 403 -16.90 -7.40 -5.12
N ALA A 404 -18.18 -7.73 -5.00
CA ALA A 404 -18.69 -9.09 -4.92
C ALA A 404 -18.01 -9.95 -3.83
N GLY A 405 -17.64 -11.20 -4.16
CA GLY A 405 -17.06 -12.13 -3.19
C GLY A 405 -15.76 -11.64 -2.56
N CYS A 406 -14.93 -10.93 -3.32
CA CYS A 406 -13.67 -10.35 -2.81
C CYS A 406 -13.93 -9.27 -1.75
N ALA A 407 -14.97 -8.44 -1.94
CA ALA A 407 -15.37 -7.46 -0.94
C ALA A 407 -15.90 -8.11 0.34
N THR A 408 -16.74 -9.13 0.22
CA THR A 408 -17.24 -9.89 1.38
C THR A 408 -16.09 -10.52 2.16
N GLN A 409 -15.14 -11.17 1.48
CA GLN A 409 -13.95 -11.75 2.12
C GLN A 409 -13.11 -10.70 2.85
N ALA A 410 -12.92 -9.51 2.27
CA ALA A 410 -12.20 -8.41 2.91
C ALA A 410 -12.91 -7.92 4.19
N MET A 411 -14.24 -7.82 4.18
CA MET A 411 -15.04 -7.43 5.35
C MET A 411 -15.05 -8.51 6.46
N GLU A 412 -15.13 -9.77 6.08
CA GLU A 412 -15.05 -10.91 7.00
C GLU A 412 -13.67 -11.00 7.67
N LEU A 413 -12.60 -10.82 6.89
CA LEU A 413 -11.23 -10.77 7.42
C LEU A 413 -11.05 -9.62 8.41
N ALA A 414 -11.58 -8.43 8.11
CA ALA A 414 -11.54 -7.29 9.04
C ALA A 414 -12.25 -7.61 10.36
N SER A 415 -13.39 -8.31 10.29
CA SER A 415 -14.19 -8.70 11.46
C SER A 415 -13.48 -9.78 12.28
N SER A 416 -12.81 -10.73 11.62
CA SER A 416 -11.99 -11.76 12.26
C SER A 416 -10.81 -11.14 13.03
N ILE A 417 -10.10 -10.19 12.41
CA ILE A 417 -9.00 -9.46 13.07
C ILE A 417 -9.50 -8.67 14.28
N ASP A 418 -10.67 -8.03 14.18
CA ASP A 418 -11.27 -7.30 15.30
C ASP A 418 -11.62 -8.23 16.47
N SER A 419 -12.18 -9.40 16.18
CA SER A 419 -12.40 -10.46 17.18
C SER A 419 -11.09 -10.91 17.83
N ASP A 420 -10.03 -11.06 17.05
CA ASP A 420 -8.72 -11.44 17.57
C ASP A 420 -8.09 -10.36 18.46
N ILE A 421 -8.33 -9.08 18.16
CA ILE A 421 -7.96 -7.95 19.04
C ILE A 421 -8.75 -8.01 20.35
N ASN A 422 -10.06 -8.25 20.28
CA ASN A 422 -10.90 -8.39 21.49
C ASN A 422 -10.50 -9.60 22.35
N LYS A 423 -10.05 -10.70 21.74
CA LYS A 423 -9.49 -11.84 22.49
C LYS A 423 -8.14 -11.49 23.10
N ALA A 424 -7.31 -10.75 22.37
CA ALA A 424 -6.00 -10.31 22.87
C ALA A 424 -6.15 -9.41 24.10
N SER A 425 -7.18 -8.54 24.15
CA SER A 425 -7.41 -7.67 25.32
C SER A 425 -7.70 -8.41 26.63
N GLN A 426 -7.99 -9.72 26.57
CA GLN A 426 -8.19 -10.57 27.75
C GLN A 426 -6.91 -11.30 28.19
N LEU A 427 -5.80 -11.12 27.48
CA LEU A 427 -4.50 -11.70 27.79
C LEU A 427 -3.65 -10.70 28.56
N GLU A 428 -2.65 -11.21 29.27
CA GLU A 428 -1.69 -10.39 30.03
C GLU A 428 -0.24 -10.79 29.74
N GLY A 429 0.68 -9.90 30.10
CA GLY A 429 2.12 -10.15 30.10
C GLY A 429 2.68 -10.62 28.75
N ALA A 430 3.51 -11.67 28.78
CA ALA A 430 4.20 -12.19 27.60
C ALA A 430 3.25 -12.79 26.55
N LEU A 431 2.09 -13.32 26.98
CA LEU A 431 1.07 -13.86 26.06
C LEU A 431 0.41 -12.73 25.25
N LEU A 432 0.06 -11.63 25.92
CA LEU A 432 -0.45 -10.42 25.26
C LEU A 432 0.58 -9.87 24.28
N GLU A 433 1.84 -9.73 24.70
CA GLU A 433 2.93 -9.22 23.85
C GLU A 433 3.09 -10.05 22.56
N LYS A 434 3.12 -11.38 22.67
CA LYS A 434 3.21 -12.27 21.52
C LYS A 434 1.99 -12.15 20.61
N LYS A 435 0.78 -12.05 21.17
CA LYS A 435 -0.46 -11.95 20.39
C LYS A 435 -0.55 -10.60 19.66
N ILE A 436 -0.18 -9.49 20.29
CA ILE A 436 -0.08 -8.16 19.66
C ILE A 436 0.85 -8.20 18.46
N ALA A 437 2.06 -8.77 18.61
CA ALA A 437 3.03 -8.87 17.52
C ALA A 437 2.48 -9.67 16.32
N SER A 438 1.79 -10.78 16.60
CA SER A 438 1.12 -11.58 15.57
C SER A 438 -0.01 -10.83 14.87
N ILE A 439 -0.86 -10.11 15.60
CA ILE A 439 -1.96 -9.32 15.03
C ILE A 439 -1.41 -8.20 14.15
N LYS A 440 -0.37 -7.50 14.60
CA LYS A 440 0.23 -6.38 13.85
C LYS A 440 0.75 -6.81 12.49
N SER A 441 1.52 -7.91 12.46
CA SER A 441 2.02 -8.51 11.21
C SER A 441 0.88 -8.91 10.27
N GLY A 442 -0.16 -9.58 10.79
CA GLY A 442 -1.32 -9.97 10.00
C GLY A 442 -2.12 -8.76 9.47
N LEU A 443 -2.32 -7.74 10.31
CA LEU A 443 -3.05 -6.53 9.97
C LEU A 443 -2.36 -5.73 8.85
N ASP A 444 -1.03 -5.60 8.89
CA ASP A 444 -0.30 -4.85 7.87
C ASP A 444 -0.38 -5.50 6.48
N ALA A 445 -0.35 -6.83 6.40
CA ALA A 445 -0.50 -7.58 5.15
C ALA A 445 -1.97 -7.74 4.68
N ALA A 446 -2.95 -7.52 5.57
CA ALA A 446 -4.35 -7.78 5.27
C ALA A 446 -4.92 -6.82 4.21
N ALA A 447 -5.58 -7.41 3.20
CA ALA A 447 -6.40 -6.73 2.21
C ALA A 447 -7.82 -6.54 2.77
N ILE A 448 -7.99 -5.52 3.61
CA ILE A 448 -9.25 -5.18 4.30
C ILE A 448 -9.59 -3.71 4.05
N PRO A 449 -10.83 -3.26 4.29
CA PRO A 449 -11.20 -1.86 4.11
C PRO A 449 -10.26 -0.88 4.82
N ALA A 450 -9.76 0.13 4.11
CA ALA A 450 -8.70 1.03 4.55
C ALA A 450 -9.09 1.80 5.83
N ALA A 451 -10.33 2.29 5.89
CA ALA A 451 -10.86 2.96 7.08
C ALA A 451 -10.88 2.01 8.30
N ARG A 452 -11.34 0.77 8.10
CA ARG A 452 -11.33 -0.26 9.17
C ARG A 452 -9.92 -0.64 9.58
N LYS A 453 -8.98 -0.72 8.64
CA LYS A 453 -7.56 -0.99 8.93
C LYS A 453 -6.98 0.08 9.86
N ALA A 454 -7.30 1.35 9.63
CA ALA A 454 -6.90 2.45 10.51
C ALA A 454 -7.49 2.30 11.93
N ASP A 455 -8.78 1.97 12.04
CA ASP A 455 -9.43 1.73 13.34
C ASP A 455 -8.78 0.58 14.11
N LEU A 456 -8.52 -0.54 13.44
CA LEU A 456 -7.90 -1.72 14.04
C LEU A 456 -6.46 -1.43 14.49
N ARG A 457 -5.68 -0.66 13.70
CA ARG A 457 -4.35 -0.19 14.13
C ARG A 457 -4.44 0.66 15.39
N GLY A 458 -5.43 1.54 15.48
CA GLY A 458 -5.71 2.32 16.69
C GLY A 458 -6.00 1.44 17.91
N LYS A 459 -6.82 0.38 17.75
CA LYS A 459 -7.08 -0.59 18.83
C LYS A 459 -5.83 -1.35 19.26
N VAL A 460 -5.01 -1.81 18.31
CA VAL A 460 -3.73 -2.49 18.61
C VAL A 460 -2.78 -1.56 19.35
N SER A 461 -2.67 -0.29 18.93
CA SER A 461 -1.83 0.70 19.61
C SER A 461 -2.28 0.96 21.06
N LYS A 462 -3.59 0.95 21.33
CA LYS A 462 -4.10 1.06 22.71
C LYS A 462 -3.68 -0.13 23.58
N LEU A 463 -3.74 -1.35 23.03
CA LEU A 463 -3.27 -2.56 23.74
C LEU A 463 -1.76 -2.52 24.00
N GLU A 464 -0.97 -2.01 23.04
CA GLU A 464 0.48 -1.79 23.24
C GLU A 464 0.76 -0.81 24.39
N ASP A 465 -0.01 0.30 24.46
CA ASP A 465 0.11 1.29 25.54
C ASP A 465 -0.32 0.72 26.91
N GLU A 466 -1.39 -0.06 26.95
CA GLU A 466 -1.85 -0.75 28.17
C GLU A 466 -0.82 -1.76 28.66
N LEU A 467 -0.26 -2.57 27.77
CA LEU A 467 0.83 -3.50 28.09
C LEU A 467 2.05 -2.75 28.63
N ARG A 468 2.42 -1.62 28.03
CA ARG A 468 3.55 -0.80 28.48
C ARG A 468 3.31 -0.21 29.87
N LYS A 469 2.09 0.30 30.13
CA LYS A 469 1.70 0.81 31.46
C LYS A 469 1.69 -0.30 32.51
N ALA A 470 1.17 -1.48 32.18
CA ALA A 470 1.17 -2.64 33.06
C ALA A 470 2.59 -3.08 33.41
N LYS A 471 3.49 -3.20 32.41
CA LYS A 471 4.92 -3.50 32.62
C LYS A 471 5.61 -2.46 33.52
N LYS A 472 5.33 -1.17 33.32
CA LYS A 472 5.90 -0.10 34.17
C LYS A 472 5.41 -0.21 35.62
N LYS A 473 4.10 -0.37 35.82
CA LYS A 473 3.50 -0.51 37.17
C LYS A 473 4.03 -1.75 37.89
N MET A 474 4.17 -2.86 37.18
CA MET A 474 4.76 -4.09 37.73
C MET A 474 6.23 -3.87 38.12
N GLY A 475 7.01 -3.18 37.29
CA GLY A 475 8.39 -2.80 37.62
C GLY A 475 8.50 -1.91 38.86
N GLU A 476 7.63 -0.91 39.01
CA GLU A 476 7.57 -0.05 40.21
C GLU A 476 7.21 -0.85 41.47
N GLN A 477 6.25 -1.77 41.38
CA GLN A 477 5.88 -2.67 42.47
C GLN A 477 7.02 -3.63 42.84
N ASN A 478 7.72 -4.18 41.83
CA ASN A 478 8.89 -5.03 42.03
C ASN A 478 10.01 -4.27 42.73
N ILE A 479 10.31 -3.02 42.33
CA ILE A 479 11.30 -2.17 43.00
C ILE A 479 10.91 -1.97 44.47
N GLN A 480 9.66 -1.59 44.75
CA GLN A 480 9.20 -1.39 46.14
C GLN A 480 9.31 -2.67 46.97
N LYS A 481 8.90 -3.83 46.41
CA LYS A 481 9.00 -5.14 47.06
C LYS A 481 10.45 -5.51 47.34
N ALA A 482 11.33 -5.44 46.34
CA ALA A 482 12.75 -5.77 46.48
C ALA A 482 13.44 -4.87 47.50
N VAL A 483 13.22 -3.55 47.44
CA VAL A 483 13.80 -2.59 48.39
C VAL A 483 13.33 -2.88 49.81
N LYS A 484 12.03 -3.10 50.03
CA LYS A 484 11.50 -3.39 51.36
C LYS A 484 12.10 -4.68 51.92
N SER A 485 12.05 -5.78 51.17
CA SER A 485 12.60 -7.07 51.60
C SER A 485 14.10 -7.02 51.87
N ALA A 486 14.87 -6.31 51.02
CA ALA A 486 16.31 -6.14 51.22
C ALA A 486 16.63 -5.29 52.46
N MET A 487 15.86 -4.23 52.71
CA MET A 487 16.02 -3.37 53.89
C MET A 487 15.68 -4.09 55.19
N ASP A 488 14.57 -4.82 55.23
CA ASP A 488 14.15 -5.62 56.38
C ASP A 488 15.23 -6.68 56.70
N ALA A 489 15.77 -7.34 55.67
CA ALA A 489 16.84 -8.33 55.82
C ALA A 489 18.18 -7.70 56.28
N ALA A 490 18.51 -6.51 55.79
CA ALA A 490 19.70 -5.78 56.21
C ALA A 490 19.58 -5.30 57.67
N GLU A 491 18.40 -4.86 58.09
CA GLU A 491 18.13 -4.46 59.47
C GLU A 491 18.21 -5.65 60.42
N ALA A 492 17.62 -6.79 60.07
CA ALA A 492 17.75 -8.03 60.83
C ALA A 492 19.21 -8.50 60.95
N ALA A 493 20.01 -8.33 59.90
CA ALA A 493 21.44 -8.64 59.93
C ALA A 493 22.21 -7.73 60.91
N LEU A 494 21.95 -6.42 60.88
CA LEU A 494 22.56 -5.45 61.79
C LEU A 494 22.17 -5.69 63.25
N SER A 495 20.88 -5.95 63.53
CA SER A 495 20.43 -6.29 64.90
C SER A 495 21.04 -7.60 65.42
N GLY A 496 21.40 -8.52 64.51
CA GLY A 496 22.11 -9.76 64.83
C GLY A 496 23.63 -9.64 64.85
N ASN A 497 24.21 -8.41 64.81
CA ASN A 497 25.65 -8.15 64.70
C ASN A 497 26.35 -8.85 63.52
N LYS A 498 25.64 -9.06 62.39
CA LYS A 498 26.24 -9.60 61.16
C LYS A 498 26.76 -8.46 60.28
N PRO A 499 28.03 -8.49 59.82
CA PRO A 499 28.63 -7.41 59.02
C PRO A 499 28.25 -7.46 57.52
N PHE A 500 27.31 -8.32 57.10
CA PHE A 500 26.82 -8.43 55.73
C PHE A 500 25.39 -8.99 55.67
N CYS A 501 24.73 -8.84 54.52
CA CYS A 501 23.41 -9.42 54.23
C CYS A 501 23.42 -10.26 52.93
N VAL A 502 22.94 -11.49 53.00
CA VAL A 502 22.61 -12.30 51.82
C VAL A 502 21.15 -12.67 51.90
N THR A 503 20.36 -12.26 50.91
CA THR A 503 18.91 -12.51 50.94
C THR A 503 18.35 -12.78 49.55
N HIS A 504 17.14 -13.32 49.51
CA HIS A 504 16.40 -13.66 48.31
C HIS A 504 15.08 -12.86 48.27
N VAL A 505 14.71 -12.40 47.08
CA VAL A 505 13.46 -11.68 46.83
C VAL A 505 12.76 -12.27 45.62
N ASP A 506 11.44 -12.36 45.68
CA ASP A 506 10.63 -12.81 44.55
C ASP A 506 10.19 -11.63 43.68
N VAL A 507 11.08 -11.18 42.79
CA VAL A 507 10.76 -10.18 41.74
C VAL A 507 11.05 -10.70 40.34
N GLY A 508 11.19 -12.03 40.19
CA GLY A 508 11.47 -12.67 38.91
C GLY A 508 12.84 -12.28 38.35
N LEU A 509 12.89 -11.94 37.06
CA LEU A 509 14.09 -11.49 36.36
C LEU A 509 14.21 -9.96 36.25
N ASP A 510 13.51 -9.20 37.10
CA ASP A 510 13.58 -7.74 37.10
C ASP A 510 14.92 -7.25 37.70
N THR A 511 15.92 -7.17 36.84
CA THR A 511 17.28 -6.74 37.23
C THR A 511 17.33 -5.31 37.75
N THR A 512 16.37 -4.46 37.36
CA THR A 512 16.29 -3.09 37.85
C THR A 512 15.84 -3.10 39.31
N ALA A 513 14.77 -3.85 39.64
CA ALA A 513 14.31 -3.99 41.02
C ALA A 513 15.39 -4.51 41.96
N VAL A 514 16.12 -5.55 41.56
CA VAL A 514 17.21 -6.15 42.37
C VAL A 514 18.37 -5.16 42.55
N ARG A 515 18.75 -4.44 41.49
CA ARG A 515 19.80 -3.42 41.55
C ARG A 515 19.44 -2.27 42.51
N GLU A 516 18.26 -1.67 42.34
CA GLU A 516 17.84 -0.52 43.16
C GLU A 516 17.76 -0.91 44.65
N ALA A 517 17.33 -2.13 44.96
CA ALA A 517 17.32 -2.66 46.31
C ALA A 517 18.73 -2.73 46.93
N VAL A 518 19.70 -3.28 46.19
CA VAL A 518 21.10 -3.37 46.66
C VAL A 518 21.72 -1.99 46.87
N ILE A 519 21.57 -1.07 45.91
CA ILE A 519 22.10 0.29 46.00
C ILE A 519 21.52 0.99 47.24
N LYS A 520 20.21 0.88 47.45
CA LYS A 520 19.54 1.55 48.57
C LYS A 520 19.96 1.01 49.94
N VAL A 521 20.21 -0.31 50.06
CA VAL A 521 20.77 -0.88 51.28
C VAL A 521 22.20 -0.39 51.51
N MET A 522 23.05 -0.40 50.47
CA MET A 522 24.42 0.10 50.58
C MET A 522 24.46 1.57 51.04
N ASP A 523 23.66 2.43 50.42
CA ASP A 523 23.66 3.87 50.69
C ASP A 523 23.09 4.20 52.07
N GLN A 524 22.02 3.51 52.52
CA GLN A 524 21.32 3.86 53.77
C GLN A 524 21.84 3.11 54.98
N LYS A 525 22.29 1.86 54.82
CA LYS A 525 22.74 1.00 55.92
C LYS A 525 24.26 0.81 55.93
N GLY A 526 24.98 1.20 54.88
CA GLY A 526 26.44 1.03 54.80
C GLY A 526 26.87 -0.44 54.81
N LEU A 527 25.97 -1.36 54.44
CA LEU A 527 26.14 -2.79 54.63
C LEU A 527 26.46 -3.50 53.29
N PRO A 528 27.50 -4.36 53.21
CA PRO A 528 27.68 -5.28 52.10
C PRO A 528 26.45 -6.18 51.93
N ILE A 529 25.87 -6.23 50.74
CA ILE A 529 24.66 -7.00 50.45
C ILE A 529 24.76 -7.78 49.14
N MET A 530 24.25 -9.00 49.12
CA MET A 530 24.00 -9.78 47.92
C MET A 530 22.54 -10.22 47.87
N LEU A 531 21.88 -9.86 46.77
CA LEU A 531 20.46 -10.09 46.55
C LEU A 531 20.27 -11.06 45.39
N PHE A 532 19.53 -12.13 45.66
CA PHE A 532 19.13 -13.13 44.68
C PHE A 532 17.65 -12.93 44.32
N SER A 533 17.29 -13.10 43.06
CA SER A 533 15.89 -13.24 42.63
C SER A 533 15.79 -14.33 41.57
N THR A 534 14.71 -15.10 41.60
CA THR A 534 14.50 -16.25 40.73
C THR A 534 13.19 -16.14 39.98
N ASP A 535 13.16 -16.69 38.78
CA ASP A 535 11.93 -16.91 38.02
C ASP A 535 11.75 -18.41 37.78
N GLU A 536 10.79 -19.00 38.48
CA GLU A 536 10.52 -20.44 38.42
C GLU A 536 10.08 -20.87 37.01
N ALA A 537 9.37 -20.00 36.28
CA ALA A 537 8.87 -20.31 34.94
C ALA A 537 9.99 -20.50 33.91
N SER A 538 11.05 -19.71 33.99
CA SER A 538 12.22 -19.84 33.10
C SER A 538 13.40 -20.61 33.71
N ASN A 539 13.30 -21.05 34.97
CA ASN A 539 14.37 -21.64 35.78
C ASN A 539 15.66 -20.78 35.81
N LYS A 540 15.51 -19.45 35.77
CA LYS A 540 16.63 -18.50 35.76
C LYS A 540 16.72 -17.74 37.06
N ALA A 541 17.93 -17.28 37.37
CA ALA A 541 18.20 -16.46 38.55
C ALA A 541 18.96 -15.19 38.15
N VAL A 542 18.63 -14.07 38.78
CA VAL A 542 19.39 -12.82 38.69
C VAL A 542 19.98 -12.51 40.06
N ILE A 543 21.19 -11.98 40.05
CA ILE A 543 21.95 -11.67 41.26
C ILE A 543 22.52 -10.28 41.12
N TYR A 544 22.40 -9.50 42.19
CA TYR A 544 23.10 -8.24 42.32
C TYR A 544 23.83 -8.21 43.67
N ALA A 545 25.09 -7.85 43.64
CA ALA A 545 25.96 -7.75 44.80
C ALA A 545 26.51 -6.34 44.93
N GLY A 546 26.70 -5.90 46.15
CA GLY A 546 27.12 -4.55 46.48
C GLY A 546 27.99 -4.53 47.72
N VAL A 547 29.17 -3.93 47.61
CA VAL A 547 30.12 -3.75 48.70
C VAL A 547 30.41 -2.26 48.82
N PRO A 548 30.04 -1.59 49.93
CA PRO A 548 30.25 -0.17 50.09
C PRO A 548 31.75 0.18 50.23
N PRO A 549 32.18 1.41 49.88
CA PRO A 549 33.60 1.78 49.79
C PRO A 549 34.38 1.65 51.11
N ASN A 550 33.69 1.71 52.24
CA ASN A 550 34.23 1.61 53.59
C ASN A 550 34.27 0.16 54.12
N ALA A 551 34.00 -0.84 53.28
CA ALA A 551 34.04 -2.24 53.71
C ALA A 551 35.46 -2.67 54.16
N PRO A 552 35.56 -3.56 55.16
CA PRO A 552 36.85 -4.06 55.64
C PRO A 552 37.69 -4.68 54.51
N SER A 553 39.02 -4.50 54.58
CA SER A 553 40.00 -5.31 53.83
C SER A 553 40.05 -5.15 52.30
N GLY A 554 39.43 -4.10 51.71
CA GLY A 554 39.46 -3.90 50.26
C GLY A 554 38.75 -5.02 49.48
N PHE A 555 37.74 -5.64 50.09
CA PHE A 555 36.99 -6.76 49.55
C PHE A 555 36.37 -6.41 48.19
N LYS A 556 36.80 -7.08 47.12
CA LYS A 556 36.28 -6.85 45.78
C LYS A 556 34.95 -7.59 45.61
N VAL A 557 33.91 -6.86 45.21
CA VAL A 557 32.57 -7.42 44.96
C VAL A 557 32.56 -8.61 43.97
N LEU A 558 33.50 -8.64 43.02
CA LEU A 558 33.65 -9.75 42.06
C LEU A 558 34.14 -11.05 42.70
N ASP A 559 34.98 -10.94 43.74
CA ASP A 559 35.48 -12.10 44.50
C ASP A 559 34.35 -12.71 45.33
N TRP A 560 33.27 -11.95 45.57
CA TRP A 560 32.04 -12.44 46.18
C TRP A 560 31.08 -13.03 45.14
N LEU A 561 30.79 -12.28 44.07
CA LEU A 561 29.76 -12.67 43.09
C LEU A 561 30.15 -13.91 42.29
N THR A 562 31.37 -13.96 41.75
CA THR A 562 31.81 -15.00 40.80
C THR A 562 31.72 -16.41 41.35
N PRO A 563 32.25 -16.71 42.55
CA PRO A 563 32.04 -18.03 43.15
C PRO A 563 30.57 -18.27 43.55
N SER A 564 29.87 -17.25 44.05
CA SER A 564 28.47 -17.39 44.51
C SER A 564 27.48 -17.70 43.39
N ILE A 565 27.75 -17.28 42.14
CA ILE A 565 26.90 -17.56 40.98
C ILE A 565 27.20 -18.90 40.30
N ALA A 566 28.37 -19.50 40.58
CA ALA A 566 28.80 -20.73 39.91
C ALA A 566 27.81 -21.91 40.06
N PRO A 567 27.18 -22.15 41.23
CA PRO A 567 26.15 -23.20 41.36
C PRO A 567 24.94 -22.99 40.44
N LEU A 568 24.61 -21.74 40.11
CA LEU A 568 23.50 -21.39 39.22
C LEU A 568 23.86 -21.52 37.72
N LYS A 569 25.05 -22.04 37.40
CA LYS A 569 25.65 -22.09 36.06
C LYS A 569 25.69 -20.70 35.38
N GLY A 570 25.81 -19.65 36.19
CA GLY A 570 25.71 -18.28 35.72
C GLY A 570 27.05 -17.61 35.49
N ARG A 571 26.99 -16.44 34.85
CA ARG A 571 28.14 -15.54 34.68
C ARG A 571 27.79 -14.17 35.25
N GLY A 572 28.78 -13.53 35.85
CA GLY A 572 28.68 -12.21 36.45
C GLY A 572 29.72 -11.25 35.88
N GLY A 573 29.44 -9.95 36.00
CA GLY A 573 30.34 -8.87 35.62
C GLY A 573 30.35 -7.78 36.69
N GLY A 574 31.52 -7.17 36.88
CA GLY A 574 31.71 -6.07 37.81
C GLY A 574 31.19 -4.75 37.24
N GLY A 575 30.53 -3.97 38.09
CA GLY A 575 30.14 -2.59 37.82
C GLY A 575 31.10 -1.58 38.45
N LYS A 576 30.82 -0.29 38.24
CA LYS A 576 31.50 0.81 38.94
C LYS A 576 30.97 0.93 40.38
N ASN A 577 31.76 1.48 41.31
CA ASN A 577 31.34 1.78 42.70
C ASN A 577 31.03 0.55 43.56
N GLY A 578 31.77 -0.55 43.39
CA GLY A 578 31.69 -1.70 44.32
C GLY A 578 30.44 -2.57 44.13
N VAL A 579 29.76 -2.47 42.99
CA VAL A 579 28.62 -3.35 42.65
C VAL A 579 29.00 -4.36 41.58
N ALA A 580 28.31 -5.50 41.54
CA ALA A 580 28.42 -6.49 40.48
C ALA A 580 27.07 -7.15 40.23
N GLN A 581 26.84 -7.60 39.00
CA GLN A 581 25.59 -8.26 38.61
C GLN A 581 25.87 -9.55 37.86
N GLY A 582 24.98 -10.52 37.98
CA GLY A 582 25.08 -11.78 37.25
C GLY A 582 23.73 -12.42 36.99
N GLN A 583 23.72 -13.35 36.05
CA GLN A 583 22.54 -14.15 35.72
C GLN A 583 22.92 -15.62 35.60
N GLY A 584 22.11 -16.49 36.21
CA GLY A 584 22.21 -17.95 36.18
C GLY A 584 21.06 -18.59 35.42
N SER A 585 21.32 -19.76 34.85
CA SER A 585 20.34 -20.55 34.08
C SER A 585 19.77 -21.74 34.84
N ASP A 586 20.12 -21.90 36.12
CA ASP A 586 19.68 -23.01 36.97
C ASP A 586 19.26 -22.52 38.36
N ALA A 587 18.03 -22.00 38.46
CA ALA A 587 17.48 -21.47 39.72
C ALA A 587 17.29 -22.56 40.81
N SER A 588 17.25 -23.84 40.43
CA SER A 588 17.11 -24.97 41.37
C SER A 588 18.23 -25.03 42.42
N GLN A 589 19.41 -24.47 42.09
CA GLN A 589 20.60 -24.44 42.97
C GLN A 589 20.69 -23.17 43.82
N LEU A 590 19.60 -22.40 43.97
CA LEU A 590 19.57 -21.16 44.75
C LEU A 590 20.08 -21.35 46.19
N LYS A 591 19.68 -22.45 46.85
CA LYS A 591 20.08 -22.73 48.23
C LYS A 591 21.60 -22.91 48.35
N GLU A 592 22.21 -23.62 47.40
CA GLU A 592 23.66 -23.83 47.36
C GLU A 592 24.39 -22.50 47.10
N ALA A 593 23.91 -21.72 46.13
CA ALA A 593 24.46 -20.41 45.80
C ALA A 593 24.42 -19.43 46.99
N MET A 594 23.30 -19.36 47.70
CA MET A 594 23.17 -18.53 48.90
C MET A 594 24.03 -19.02 50.06
N ALA A 595 24.17 -20.32 50.26
CA ALA A 595 25.05 -20.88 51.29
C ALA A 595 26.51 -20.54 51.03
N LEU A 596 26.94 -20.64 49.77
CA LEU A 596 28.29 -20.27 49.33
C LEU A 596 28.54 -18.76 49.52
N ALA A 597 27.58 -17.92 49.13
CA ALA A 597 27.66 -16.47 49.33
C ALA A 597 27.81 -16.09 50.80
N ASN A 598 27.06 -16.74 51.70
CA ASN A 598 27.18 -16.53 53.15
C ASN A 598 28.55 -16.97 53.68
N SER A 599 29.05 -18.13 53.25
CA SER A 599 30.36 -18.66 53.66
C SER A 599 31.50 -17.72 53.28
N ILE A 600 31.51 -17.24 52.03
CA ILE A 600 32.53 -16.32 51.53
C ILE A 600 32.50 -14.99 52.26
N ALA A 601 31.31 -14.42 52.45
CA ALA A 601 31.15 -13.17 53.19
C ALA A 601 31.62 -13.32 54.64
N SER A 602 31.32 -14.45 55.30
CA SER A 602 31.77 -14.72 56.68
C SER A 602 33.29 -14.85 56.79
N MET A 603 33.96 -15.45 55.80
CA MET A 603 35.42 -15.57 55.80
C MET A 603 36.17 -14.26 55.53
N LYS A 604 35.51 -13.29 54.90
CA LYS A 604 36.17 -12.08 54.37
C LYS A 604 35.74 -10.79 55.06
N LEU A 605 34.57 -10.77 55.70
CA LEU A 605 33.94 -9.60 56.30
C LEU A 605 33.67 -9.73 57.81
N CYS A 606 33.79 -10.94 58.40
CA CYS A 606 33.69 -11.16 59.85
C CYS A 606 35.06 -11.28 60.52
#